data_AF-A0A8M1GA46-F1
#
_entry.id   AF-A0A8M1GA46-F1
#
_cell.length_a   1.000
_cell.length_b   1.000
_cell.length_c   1.000
_cell.angle_alpha   90.00
_cell.angle_beta   90.00
_cell.angle_gamma   90.00
#
_symmetry.space_group_name_H-M   'P 1'
#
loop_
_entity.id
_entity.type
_entity.pdbx_description
1 polymer ?
#
loop_
_entity_poly.entity_id
_entity_poly.type
_entity_poly.pdbx_seq_one_letter_code
_entity_poly.pdbx_strand_id
1 'polypeptide(L)'
;MTTFPRGQKSCFGHPLAPQALEDVKMVVCKNVAGGVRDDRLTLDGFLFLNTLFIQRGRHETTWTILRRFGYGDTLELTPDYLVPPLHVPPGCSTELNHLGYQFVQRVFEKHDQDHDGCLSSAELESFFSVFPAAPWGPELPLEVCAEAGRLSLHGYLCQWTLVTYLDVRRCLEHLGYLGYPTLCEQDSQAHAITVTREKRLDQEKGQTQRNVLLCKVVGARGVGKSAFLQAFLGRSLRGTREFVEERAIYAINTVQVNGQEKYLILCEVSADSLLATAPDATCDVACLMFDGSDPGSFALCASVYKRHYMDGQTPCLFVSSKADLPEGISPPGLSPTEFCRRHRLPAPAPFSCVGPAKLSAAVFTRLAAMAAFPHLAHRELHTTSFWLRVTLGAIGAAITAVLSFSLYRALVKSR
;
A
#
# COMPACT_ATOMS: atom_id res chain seq x y z
N MET A 1 -9.87 -13.62 -20.86
CA MET A 1 -9.92 -14.40 -22.12
C MET A 1 -9.16 -13.65 -23.20
N THR A 2 -7.99 -14.13 -23.61
CA THR A 2 -7.31 -13.63 -24.82
C THR A 2 -8.00 -14.22 -26.04
N THR A 3 -8.41 -13.38 -26.98
CA THR A 3 -8.91 -13.85 -28.28
C THR A 3 -7.78 -14.60 -28.99
N PHE A 4 -8.08 -15.77 -29.57
CA PHE A 4 -7.13 -16.63 -30.30
C PHE A 4 -6.17 -15.86 -31.25
N PRO A 5 -6.59 -14.79 -31.96
CA PRO A 5 -5.69 -13.98 -32.78
C PRO A 5 -4.56 -13.26 -32.02
N ARG A 6 -4.79 -12.81 -30.77
CA ARG A 6 -3.75 -12.13 -29.96
C ARG A 6 -2.67 -13.11 -29.51
N GLY A 7 -3.06 -14.32 -29.12
CA GLY A 7 -2.11 -15.39 -28.77
C GLY A 7 -1.24 -15.78 -29.97
N GLN A 8 -1.85 -15.89 -31.15
CA GLN A 8 -1.11 -16.20 -32.39
C GLN A 8 -0.14 -15.11 -32.81
N LYS A 9 -0.57 -13.84 -32.81
CA LYS A 9 0.32 -12.72 -33.13
C LYS A 9 1.51 -12.67 -32.16
N SER A 10 1.27 -12.87 -30.86
CA SER A 10 2.35 -12.88 -29.86
C SER A 10 3.30 -14.07 -30.01
N CYS A 11 2.83 -15.24 -30.44
CA CYS A 11 3.68 -16.44 -30.59
C CYS A 11 4.37 -16.55 -31.96
N PHE A 12 3.73 -16.10 -33.03
CA PHE A 12 4.15 -16.37 -34.41
C PHE A 12 4.34 -15.10 -35.26
N GLY A 13 4.22 -13.91 -34.66
CA GLY A 13 4.45 -12.62 -35.31
C GLY A 13 3.32 -12.12 -36.22
N HIS A 14 2.49 -13.03 -36.74
CA HIS A 14 1.36 -12.70 -37.61
C HIS A 14 0.10 -13.49 -37.22
N PRO A 15 -1.10 -12.88 -37.30
CA PRO A 15 -2.36 -13.61 -37.11
C PRO A 15 -2.59 -14.58 -38.28
N LEU A 16 -3.27 -15.70 -38.03
CA LEU A 16 -3.74 -16.57 -39.12
C LEU A 16 -4.70 -15.80 -40.04
N ALA A 17 -4.65 -16.13 -41.33
CA ALA A 17 -5.69 -15.72 -42.26
C ALA A 17 -7.07 -16.23 -41.78
N PRO A 18 -8.16 -15.46 -41.94
CA PRO A 18 -9.48 -15.85 -41.44
C PRO A 18 -9.93 -17.24 -41.91
N GLN A 19 -9.65 -17.60 -43.16
CA GLN A 19 -9.96 -18.93 -43.70
C GLN A 19 -9.18 -20.04 -42.99
N ALA A 20 -7.88 -19.84 -42.75
CA ALA A 20 -7.05 -20.83 -42.08
C ALA A 20 -7.48 -21.04 -40.61
N LEU A 21 -7.98 -19.99 -39.96
CA LEU A 21 -8.56 -20.08 -38.62
C LEU A 21 -9.84 -20.92 -38.62
N GLU A 22 -10.70 -20.73 -39.62
CA GLU A 22 -11.93 -21.51 -39.77
C GLU A 22 -11.63 -22.98 -40.06
N ASP A 23 -10.65 -23.25 -40.91
CA ASP A 23 -10.20 -24.62 -41.19
C ASP A 23 -9.69 -25.32 -39.92
N VAL A 24 -8.95 -24.62 -39.07
CA VAL A 24 -8.50 -25.13 -37.77
C VAL A 24 -9.71 -25.46 -36.88
N LYS A 25 -10.69 -24.55 -36.75
CA LYS A 25 -11.90 -24.77 -35.96
C LYS A 25 -12.70 -25.98 -36.48
N MET A 26 -12.86 -26.11 -37.80
CA MET A 26 -13.54 -27.24 -38.41
C MET A 26 -12.86 -28.58 -38.07
N VAL A 27 -11.53 -28.61 -38.07
CA VAL A 27 -10.77 -29.80 -37.66
C VAL A 27 -11.03 -30.13 -36.20
N VAL A 28 -11.06 -29.14 -35.30
CA VAL A 28 -11.38 -29.37 -33.88
C VAL A 28 -12.81 -29.88 -33.71
N CYS A 29 -13.81 -29.23 -34.31
CA CYS A 29 -15.21 -29.63 -34.22
C CYS A 29 -15.46 -31.08 -34.67
N LYS A 30 -14.72 -31.54 -35.69
CA LYS A 30 -14.84 -32.92 -36.20
C LYS A 30 -14.26 -33.97 -35.26
N ASN A 31 -13.32 -33.61 -34.40
CA ASN A 31 -12.56 -34.57 -33.58
C ASN A 31 -12.86 -34.47 -32.08
N VAL A 32 -13.28 -33.30 -31.60
CA VAL A 32 -13.55 -33.04 -30.18
C VAL A 32 -14.94 -32.42 -30.05
N ALA A 33 -15.87 -33.21 -29.49
CA ALA A 33 -17.19 -32.70 -29.14
C ALA A 33 -17.05 -31.55 -28.13
N GLY A 34 -17.60 -30.37 -28.44
CA GLY A 34 -17.43 -29.17 -27.60
C GLY A 34 -16.04 -28.53 -27.64
N GLY A 35 -15.16 -28.96 -28.56
CA GLY A 35 -13.83 -28.35 -28.74
C GLY A 35 -13.87 -26.89 -29.24
N VAL A 36 -15.01 -26.46 -29.75
CA VAL A 36 -15.30 -25.07 -30.12
C VAL A 36 -16.65 -24.69 -29.53
N ARG A 37 -16.73 -23.53 -28.85
CA ARG A 37 -17.95 -22.97 -28.28
C ARG A 37 -18.04 -21.48 -28.60
N ASP A 38 -19.19 -21.00 -29.05
CA ASP A 38 -19.44 -19.59 -29.39
C ASP A 38 -18.38 -19.01 -30.35
N ASP A 39 -18.02 -19.80 -31.38
CA ASP A 39 -16.96 -19.48 -32.35
C ASP A 39 -15.54 -19.32 -31.77
N ARG A 40 -15.32 -19.83 -30.54
CA ARG A 40 -14.05 -19.77 -29.82
C ARG A 40 -13.55 -21.16 -29.48
N LEU A 41 -12.23 -21.32 -29.53
CA LEU A 41 -11.57 -22.56 -29.15
C LEU A 41 -11.68 -22.76 -27.63
N THR A 42 -12.12 -23.94 -27.19
CA THR A 42 -12.13 -24.32 -25.77
C THR A 42 -10.77 -24.84 -25.32
N LEU A 43 -10.58 -25.08 -24.02
CA LEU A 43 -9.36 -25.69 -23.50
C LEU A 43 -9.11 -27.06 -24.14
N ASP A 44 -10.14 -27.91 -24.21
CA ASP A 44 -10.04 -29.24 -24.82
C ASP A 44 -9.67 -29.15 -26.30
N GLY A 45 -10.26 -28.20 -27.03
CA GLY A 45 -9.90 -27.92 -28.41
C GLY A 45 -8.43 -27.49 -28.56
N PHE A 46 -7.94 -26.63 -27.65
CA PHE A 46 -6.55 -26.19 -27.63
C PHE A 46 -5.56 -27.32 -27.32
N LEU A 47 -5.87 -28.18 -26.35
CA LEU A 47 -5.05 -29.35 -26.01
C LEU A 47 -5.02 -30.37 -27.16
N PHE A 48 -6.17 -30.57 -27.82
CA PHE A 48 -6.25 -31.41 -29.01
C PHE A 48 -5.37 -30.88 -30.16
N LEU A 49 -5.40 -29.57 -30.43
CA LEU A 49 -4.55 -28.99 -31.49
C LEU A 49 -3.06 -29.20 -31.22
N ASN A 50 -2.62 -29.02 -29.98
CA ASN A 50 -1.22 -29.29 -29.61
C ASN A 50 -0.87 -30.76 -29.76
N THR A 51 -1.75 -31.67 -29.33
CA THR A 51 -1.60 -33.12 -29.55
C THR A 51 -1.46 -33.45 -31.03
N LEU A 52 -2.30 -32.86 -31.88
CA LEU A 52 -2.29 -33.07 -33.33
C LEU A 52 -0.99 -32.57 -33.97
N PHE A 53 -0.46 -31.42 -33.54
CA PHE A 53 0.82 -30.90 -34.04
C PHE A 53 1.97 -31.84 -33.70
N ILE A 54 2.01 -32.37 -32.48
CA ILE A 54 3.03 -33.31 -32.03
C ILE A 54 2.96 -34.61 -32.85
N GLN A 55 1.76 -35.20 -33.00
CA GLN A 55 1.56 -36.44 -33.76
C GLN A 55 1.94 -36.32 -35.25
N ARG A 56 1.80 -35.12 -35.83
CA ARG A 56 2.19 -34.85 -37.22
C ARG A 56 3.66 -34.43 -37.39
N GLY A 57 4.47 -34.57 -36.34
CA GLY A 57 5.89 -34.20 -36.37
C GLY A 57 6.16 -32.69 -36.38
N ARG A 58 5.14 -31.85 -36.10
CA ARG A 58 5.24 -30.37 -36.04
C ARG A 58 5.35 -29.87 -34.60
N HIS A 59 6.09 -30.58 -33.77
CA HIS A 59 6.23 -30.30 -32.34
C HIS A 59 6.88 -28.92 -32.05
N GLU A 60 7.70 -28.39 -32.98
CA GLU A 60 8.27 -27.04 -32.85
C GLU A 60 7.21 -25.94 -32.73
N THR A 61 6.01 -26.13 -33.28
CA THR A 61 4.90 -25.17 -33.09
C THR A 61 4.49 -25.09 -31.61
N THR A 62 4.40 -26.24 -30.94
CA THR A 62 4.08 -26.32 -29.51
C THR A 62 5.22 -25.76 -28.67
N TRP A 63 6.47 -26.09 -29.01
CA TRP A 63 7.65 -25.52 -28.34
C TRP A 63 7.76 -23.99 -28.50
N THR A 64 7.40 -23.45 -29.66
CA THR A 64 7.36 -22.00 -29.88
C THR A 64 6.38 -21.32 -28.93
N ILE A 65 5.19 -21.90 -28.73
CA ILE A 65 4.21 -21.40 -27.75
C ILE A 65 4.79 -21.48 -26.34
N LEU A 66 5.31 -22.64 -25.94
CA LEU A 66 5.87 -22.85 -24.58
C LEU A 66 7.00 -21.84 -24.28
N ARG A 67 7.98 -21.72 -25.18
CA ARG A 67 9.10 -20.79 -25.03
C ARG A 67 8.64 -19.34 -25.00
N ARG A 68 7.59 -18.98 -25.76
CA ARG A 68 7.01 -17.62 -25.71
C ARG A 68 6.37 -17.28 -24.36
N PHE A 69 5.94 -18.27 -23.61
CA PHE A 69 5.42 -18.12 -22.24
C PHE A 69 6.47 -18.41 -21.16
N GLY A 70 7.76 -18.49 -21.54
CA GLY A 70 8.88 -18.58 -20.59
C GLY A 70 9.27 -19.99 -20.16
N TYR A 71 8.65 -21.03 -20.73
CA TYR A 71 8.98 -22.43 -20.42
C TYR A 71 10.28 -22.86 -21.10
N GLY A 72 11.14 -23.54 -20.33
CA GLY A 72 12.34 -24.21 -20.82
C GLY A 72 12.08 -25.64 -21.30
N ASP A 73 13.14 -26.33 -21.71
CA ASP A 73 13.06 -27.70 -22.24
C ASP A 73 12.61 -28.74 -21.19
N THR A 74 12.65 -28.39 -19.90
CA THR A 74 12.14 -29.19 -18.77
C THR A 74 10.64 -28.97 -18.49
N LEU A 75 9.96 -28.11 -19.26
CA LEU A 75 8.59 -27.65 -19.00
C LEU A 75 8.42 -26.93 -17.66
N GLU A 76 9.50 -26.34 -17.17
CA GLU A 76 9.49 -25.40 -16.04
C GLU A 76 9.68 -23.97 -16.56
N LEU A 77 9.09 -23.00 -15.86
CA LEU A 77 9.34 -21.59 -16.16
C LEU A 77 10.79 -21.26 -15.82
N THR A 78 11.48 -20.63 -16.77
CA THR A 78 12.89 -20.31 -16.63
C THR A 78 13.11 -19.24 -15.53
N PRO A 79 14.20 -19.34 -14.75
CA PRO A 79 14.52 -18.34 -13.73
C PRO A 79 14.62 -16.92 -14.29
N ASP A 80 15.17 -16.77 -15.50
CA ASP A 80 15.31 -15.47 -16.17
C ASP A 80 13.96 -14.85 -16.56
N TYR A 81 12.94 -15.68 -16.84
CA TYR A 81 11.59 -15.22 -17.11
C TYR A 81 10.86 -14.80 -15.82
N LEU A 82 11.02 -15.55 -14.73
CA LEU A 82 10.35 -15.27 -13.46
C LEU A 82 11.01 -14.12 -12.68
N VAL A 83 12.33 -14.09 -12.64
CA VAL A 83 13.11 -13.13 -11.84
C VAL A 83 14.13 -12.43 -12.74
N PRO A 84 13.66 -11.59 -13.68
CA PRO A 84 14.56 -10.83 -14.54
C PRO A 84 15.43 -9.88 -13.70
N PRO A 85 16.66 -9.55 -14.15
CA PRO A 85 17.55 -8.66 -13.42
C PRO A 85 16.95 -7.25 -13.32
N LEU A 86 16.79 -6.78 -12.09
CA LEU A 86 16.38 -5.40 -11.78
C LEU A 86 17.29 -4.84 -10.69
N HIS A 87 18.14 -3.88 -11.05
CA HIS A 87 19.04 -3.25 -10.10
C HIS A 87 18.31 -2.14 -9.32
N VAL A 88 18.15 -2.33 -8.01
CA VAL A 88 17.60 -1.33 -7.08
C VAL A 88 18.76 -0.77 -6.24
N PRO A 89 19.21 0.48 -6.50
CA PRO A 89 20.27 1.09 -5.71
C PRO A 89 19.85 1.27 -4.24
N PRO A 90 20.80 1.29 -3.29
CA PRO A 90 20.52 1.63 -1.90
C PRO A 90 19.83 2.98 -1.77
N GLY A 91 18.81 3.06 -0.90
CA GLY A 91 18.02 4.27 -0.68
C GLY A 91 16.93 4.54 -1.73
N CYS A 92 16.83 3.73 -2.78
CA CYS A 92 15.70 3.73 -3.72
C CYS A 92 14.58 2.80 -3.23
N SER A 93 13.40 2.96 -3.80
CA SER A 93 12.25 2.06 -3.63
C SER A 93 11.71 1.63 -5.00
N THR A 94 10.81 0.65 -5.00
CA THR A 94 10.16 0.12 -6.21
C THR A 94 8.67 0.37 -6.15
N GLU A 95 8.10 0.85 -7.26
CA GLU A 95 6.67 1.12 -7.41
C GLU A 95 6.16 0.49 -8.70
N LEU A 96 4.89 0.09 -8.74
CA LEU A 96 4.23 -0.23 -10.01
C LEU A 96 4.06 1.06 -10.81
N ASN A 97 4.41 1.03 -12.08
CA ASN A 97 4.13 2.12 -12.99
C ASN A 97 2.73 1.98 -13.61
N HIS A 98 2.34 2.92 -14.46
CA HIS A 98 1.01 2.90 -15.07
C HIS A 98 0.75 1.64 -15.92
N LEU A 99 1.77 1.04 -16.54
CA LEU A 99 1.64 -0.21 -17.31
C LEU A 99 1.38 -1.39 -16.37
N GLY A 100 2.09 -1.42 -15.24
CA GLY A 100 1.87 -2.40 -14.18
C GLY A 100 0.45 -2.35 -13.64
N TYR A 101 -0.01 -1.15 -13.21
CA TYR A 101 -1.38 -0.95 -12.72
C TYR A 101 -2.44 -1.33 -13.77
N GLN A 102 -2.29 -0.88 -15.01
CA GLN A 102 -3.22 -1.23 -16.10
C GLN A 102 -3.28 -2.73 -16.37
N PHE A 103 -2.16 -3.45 -16.22
CA PHE A 103 -2.15 -4.90 -16.37
C PHE A 103 -2.88 -5.60 -15.23
N VAL A 104 -2.51 -5.32 -13.97
CA VAL A 104 -3.11 -6.02 -12.82
C VAL A 104 -4.60 -5.68 -12.69
N GLN A 105 -5.02 -4.47 -13.06
CA GLN A 105 -6.44 -4.11 -13.13
C GLN A 105 -7.18 -4.95 -14.19
N ARG A 106 -6.63 -5.13 -15.39
CA ARG A 106 -7.23 -6.02 -16.40
C ARG A 106 -7.30 -7.47 -15.94
N VAL A 107 -6.36 -7.90 -15.10
CA VAL A 107 -6.40 -9.24 -14.49
C VAL A 107 -7.51 -9.31 -13.45
N PHE A 108 -7.68 -8.31 -12.61
CA PHE A 108 -8.82 -8.21 -11.69
C PHE A 108 -10.16 -8.32 -12.42
N GLU A 109 -10.39 -7.44 -13.41
CA GLU A 109 -11.63 -7.39 -14.22
C GLU A 109 -11.92 -8.70 -14.97
N LYS A 110 -10.87 -9.49 -15.27
CA LYS A 110 -11.03 -10.81 -15.88
C LYS A 110 -11.60 -11.82 -14.89
N HIS A 111 -11.31 -11.69 -13.60
CA HIS A 111 -11.71 -12.64 -12.56
C HIS A 111 -12.96 -12.21 -11.80
N ASP A 112 -13.27 -10.91 -11.75
CA ASP A 112 -14.55 -10.34 -11.29
C ASP A 112 -15.67 -10.68 -12.30
N GLN A 113 -16.29 -11.85 -12.12
CA GLN A 113 -17.31 -12.40 -13.03
C GLN A 113 -18.68 -11.79 -12.81
N ASP A 114 -19.00 -11.44 -11.56
CA ASP A 114 -20.28 -10.82 -11.21
C ASP A 114 -20.26 -9.29 -11.35
N HIS A 115 -19.10 -8.70 -11.65
CA HIS A 115 -18.88 -7.28 -11.88
C HIS A 115 -19.27 -6.43 -10.67
N ASP A 116 -19.08 -6.97 -9.46
CA ASP A 116 -19.37 -6.31 -8.20
C ASP A 116 -18.22 -5.40 -7.73
N GLY A 117 -17.09 -5.40 -8.44
CA GLY A 117 -15.89 -4.62 -8.10
C GLY A 117 -15.08 -5.23 -6.95
N CYS A 118 -15.38 -6.46 -6.56
CA CYS A 118 -14.71 -7.26 -5.55
C CYS A 118 -14.37 -8.67 -6.08
N LEU A 119 -13.43 -9.35 -5.43
CA LEU A 119 -13.18 -10.77 -5.66
C LEU A 119 -13.71 -11.57 -4.47
N SER A 120 -14.67 -12.44 -4.77
CA SER A 120 -15.10 -13.51 -3.86
C SER A 120 -14.00 -14.57 -3.69
N SER A 121 -14.13 -15.47 -2.71
CA SER A 121 -13.17 -16.55 -2.50
C SER A 121 -12.98 -17.43 -3.75
N ALA A 122 -14.07 -17.74 -4.47
CA ALA A 122 -14.01 -18.55 -5.68
C ALA A 122 -13.30 -17.83 -6.85
N GLU A 123 -13.49 -16.51 -6.96
CA GLU A 123 -12.81 -15.71 -8.00
C GLU A 123 -11.34 -15.51 -7.66
N LEU A 124 -11.00 -15.40 -6.37
CA LEU A 124 -9.63 -15.35 -5.90
C LEU A 124 -8.91 -16.69 -6.13
N GLU A 125 -9.56 -17.82 -5.88
CA GLU A 125 -9.05 -19.16 -6.25
C GLU A 125 -8.82 -19.27 -7.76
N SER A 126 -9.76 -18.77 -8.56
CA SER A 126 -9.63 -18.69 -10.02
C SER A 126 -8.44 -17.82 -10.43
N PHE A 127 -8.21 -16.68 -9.78
CA PHE A 127 -7.03 -15.84 -9.98
C PHE A 127 -5.73 -16.57 -9.62
N PHE A 128 -5.71 -17.31 -8.52
CA PHE A 128 -4.56 -18.07 -8.05
C PHE A 128 -4.26 -19.32 -8.89
N SER A 129 -5.18 -19.77 -9.74
CA SER A 129 -5.04 -21.02 -10.53
C SER A 129 -3.80 -21.08 -11.45
N VAL A 130 -3.22 -19.94 -11.80
CA VAL A 130 -2.02 -19.86 -12.66
C VAL A 130 -0.71 -19.76 -11.87
N PHE A 131 -0.79 -19.71 -10.54
CA PHE A 131 0.35 -19.71 -9.65
C PHE A 131 0.63 -21.14 -9.15
N PRO A 132 1.89 -21.50 -8.88
CA PRO A 132 2.22 -22.81 -8.32
C PRO A 132 1.68 -23.00 -6.90
N ALA A 133 1.50 -21.90 -6.17
CA ALA A 133 0.88 -21.85 -4.84
C ALA A 133 0.19 -20.48 -4.67
N ALA A 134 -0.70 -20.35 -3.68
CA ALA A 134 -1.36 -19.08 -3.39
C ALA A 134 -0.31 -17.97 -3.13
N PRO A 135 -0.28 -16.88 -3.93
CA PRO A 135 0.74 -15.84 -3.84
C PRO A 135 0.61 -14.97 -2.59
N TRP A 136 -0.59 -14.90 -2.01
CA TRP A 136 -0.92 -14.09 -0.84
C TRP A 136 -1.37 -14.99 0.30
N GLY A 137 -0.85 -14.72 1.50
CA GLY A 137 -1.14 -15.52 2.68
C GLY A 137 -2.48 -15.18 3.34
N PRO A 138 -2.81 -15.89 4.43
CA PRO A 138 -4.04 -15.66 5.19
C PRO A 138 -4.11 -14.25 5.81
N GLU A 139 -2.99 -13.55 5.93
CA GLU A 139 -2.89 -12.17 6.39
C GLU A 139 -3.48 -11.15 5.41
N LEU A 140 -3.74 -11.50 4.15
CA LEU A 140 -4.24 -10.57 3.13
C LEU A 140 -5.44 -9.73 3.61
N PRO A 141 -6.51 -10.30 4.21
CA PRO A 141 -7.60 -9.51 4.73
C PRO A 141 -7.12 -8.55 5.80
N LEU A 142 -6.09 -8.84 6.58
CA LEU A 142 -5.56 -7.94 7.62
C LEU A 142 -4.64 -6.84 7.09
N GLU A 143 -4.09 -6.96 5.88
CA GLU A 143 -3.15 -6.01 5.28
C GLU A 143 -3.82 -4.92 4.43
N VAL A 144 -4.98 -5.20 3.84
CA VAL A 144 -5.66 -4.30 2.90
C VAL A 144 -7.12 -4.04 3.26
N CYS A 145 -7.66 -2.95 2.72
CA CYS A 145 -9.10 -2.69 2.81
C CYS A 145 -9.90 -3.79 2.10
N ALA A 146 -11.00 -4.19 2.72
CA ALA A 146 -11.94 -5.18 2.20
C ALA A 146 -13.36 -4.62 2.31
N GLU A 147 -14.20 -4.91 1.32
CA GLU A 147 -15.61 -4.51 1.27
C GLU A 147 -16.46 -5.73 1.57
N ALA A 148 -17.23 -5.69 2.68
CA ALA A 148 -18.05 -6.82 3.15
C ALA A 148 -17.28 -8.16 3.26
N GLY A 149 -15.98 -8.11 3.58
CA GLY A 149 -15.11 -9.30 3.68
C GLY A 149 -14.58 -9.82 2.34
N ARG A 150 -14.87 -9.15 1.22
CA ARG A 150 -14.33 -9.44 -0.12
C ARG A 150 -13.20 -8.47 -0.46
N LEU A 151 -12.30 -8.90 -1.33
CA LEU A 151 -11.17 -8.08 -1.78
C LEU A 151 -11.63 -7.14 -2.89
N SER A 152 -11.84 -5.86 -2.57
CA SER A 152 -12.20 -4.87 -3.60
C SER A 152 -11.05 -4.60 -4.57
N LEU A 153 -11.33 -4.02 -5.74
CA LEU A 153 -10.29 -3.57 -6.69
C LEU A 153 -9.25 -2.70 -5.99
N HIS A 154 -9.68 -1.79 -5.12
CA HIS A 154 -8.78 -0.94 -4.34
C HIS A 154 -7.86 -1.75 -3.42
N GLY A 155 -8.40 -2.70 -2.65
CA GLY A 155 -7.63 -3.59 -1.80
C GLY A 155 -6.64 -4.46 -2.60
N TYR A 156 -7.07 -4.96 -3.76
CA TYR A 156 -6.25 -5.70 -4.70
C TYR A 156 -5.05 -4.88 -5.20
N LEU A 157 -5.27 -3.62 -5.61
CA LEU A 157 -4.21 -2.71 -6.05
C LEU A 157 -3.27 -2.34 -4.90
N CYS A 158 -3.80 -2.17 -3.69
CA CYS A 158 -2.99 -1.99 -2.49
C CYS A 158 -2.07 -3.19 -2.26
N GLN A 159 -2.58 -4.43 -2.38
CA GLN A 159 -1.76 -5.62 -2.17
C GLN A 159 -0.61 -5.71 -3.18
N TRP A 160 -0.90 -5.46 -4.46
CA TRP A 160 0.14 -5.40 -5.48
C TRP A 160 1.20 -4.33 -5.16
N THR A 161 0.76 -3.14 -4.74
CA THR A 161 1.65 -2.05 -4.35
C THR A 161 2.54 -2.43 -3.17
N LEU A 162 1.98 -3.13 -2.17
CA LEU A 162 2.70 -3.62 -1.00
C LEU A 162 3.78 -4.63 -1.39
N VAL A 163 3.43 -5.65 -2.17
CA VAL A 163 4.37 -6.67 -2.64
C VAL A 163 5.49 -6.02 -3.48
N THR A 164 5.16 -5.10 -4.38
CA THR A 164 6.17 -4.38 -5.17
C THR A 164 7.14 -3.57 -4.31
N TYR A 165 6.66 -2.95 -3.23
CA TYR A 165 7.50 -2.14 -2.35
C TYR A 165 8.38 -3.00 -1.44
N LEU A 166 7.85 -4.10 -0.90
CA LEU A 166 8.56 -4.94 0.07
C LEU A 166 9.49 -5.98 -0.59
N ASP A 167 9.06 -6.61 -1.68
CA ASP A 167 9.80 -7.67 -2.36
C ASP A 167 9.53 -7.61 -3.87
N VAL A 168 10.27 -6.74 -4.56
CA VAL A 168 10.15 -6.57 -6.01
C VAL A 168 10.43 -7.87 -6.79
N ARG A 169 11.26 -8.77 -6.25
CA ARG A 169 11.56 -10.05 -6.92
C ARG A 169 10.33 -10.93 -6.95
N ARG A 170 9.62 -11.03 -5.84
CA ARG A 170 8.34 -11.73 -5.74
C ARG A 170 7.27 -11.08 -6.63
N CYS A 171 7.23 -9.75 -6.69
CA CYS A 171 6.32 -9.04 -7.60
C CYS A 171 6.58 -9.42 -9.07
N LEU A 172 7.84 -9.42 -9.51
CA LEU A 172 8.23 -9.80 -10.88
C LEU A 172 7.85 -11.26 -11.18
N GLU A 173 8.06 -12.16 -10.21
CA GLU A 173 7.67 -13.56 -10.32
C GLU A 173 6.15 -13.70 -10.52
N HIS A 174 5.35 -12.98 -9.71
CA HIS A 174 3.89 -12.98 -9.83
C HIS A 174 3.42 -12.41 -11.18
N LEU A 175 4.03 -11.33 -11.67
CA LEU A 175 3.76 -10.82 -13.01
C LEU A 175 4.13 -11.83 -14.11
N GLY A 176 5.16 -12.65 -13.88
CA GLY A 176 5.55 -13.75 -14.75
C GLY A 176 4.50 -14.85 -14.83
N TYR A 177 4.00 -15.33 -13.69
CA TYR A 177 2.91 -16.32 -13.66
C TYR A 177 1.63 -15.81 -14.32
N LEU A 178 1.33 -14.52 -14.18
CA LEU A 178 0.20 -13.88 -14.86
C LEU A 178 0.44 -13.66 -16.36
N GLY A 179 1.64 -13.88 -16.87
CA GLY A 179 1.98 -13.75 -18.28
C GLY A 179 2.17 -12.30 -18.75
N TYR A 180 2.58 -11.39 -17.86
CA TYR A 180 2.74 -9.96 -18.19
C TYR A 180 3.52 -9.70 -19.49
N PRO A 181 4.72 -10.28 -19.73
CA PRO A 181 5.50 -9.94 -20.93
C PRO A 181 4.78 -10.34 -22.21
N THR A 182 4.26 -11.56 -22.23
CA THR A 182 3.59 -12.13 -23.40
C THR A 182 2.27 -11.41 -23.71
N LEU A 183 1.53 -11.01 -22.68
CA LEU A 183 0.22 -10.35 -22.79
C LEU A 183 0.32 -8.84 -23.04
N CYS A 184 1.41 -8.21 -22.62
CA CYS A 184 1.67 -6.78 -22.82
C CYS A 184 2.68 -6.50 -23.94
N GLU A 185 3.10 -7.53 -24.68
CA GLU A 185 4.11 -7.45 -25.75
C GLU A 185 5.40 -6.75 -25.26
N GLN A 186 5.84 -7.08 -24.04
CA GLN A 186 7.08 -6.59 -23.43
C GLN A 186 8.13 -7.70 -23.40
N ASP A 187 9.40 -7.31 -23.35
CA ASP A 187 10.51 -8.26 -23.21
C ASP A 187 10.73 -8.73 -21.76
N SER A 188 10.19 -7.98 -20.79
CA SER A 188 10.35 -8.28 -19.36
C SER A 188 9.28 -7.59 -18.51
N GLN A 189 8.98 -8.23 -17.38
CA GLN A 189 8.14 -7.82 -16.26
C GLN A 189 8.71 -6.60 -15.57
N ALA A 190 10.03 -6.37 -15.67
CA ALA A 190 10.69 -5.18 -15.16
C ALA A 190 10.11 -3.88 -15.75
N HIS A 191 9.52 -3.93 -16.96
CA HIS A 191 8.84 -2.79 -17.57
C HIS A 191 7.55 -2.36 -16.83
N ALA A 192 7.05 -3.16 -15.88
CA ALA A 192 5.95 -2.78 -15.00
C ALA A 192 6.41 -1.97 -13.78
N ILE A 193 7.73 -1.88 -13.53
CA ILE A 193 8.30 -1.36 -12.29
C ILE A 193 9.03 -0.05 -12.55
N THR A 194 8.79 0.95 -11.69
CA THR A 194 9.62 2.15 -11.58
C THR A 194 10.52 2.02 -10.36
N VAL A 195 11.84 2.13 -10.57
CA VAL A 195 12.79 2.34 -9.47
C VAL A 195 12.86 3.83 -9.18
N THR A 196 12.50 4.22 -7.96
CA THR A 196 12.49 5.62 -7.54
C THR A 196 13.92 6.12 -7.36
N ARG A 197 14.11 7.45 -7.35
CA ARG A 197 15.41 8.05 -7.02
C ARG A 197 15.75 7.84 -5.55
N GLU A 198 17.02 8.01 -5.21
CA GLU A 198 17.49 7.91 -3.83
C GLU A 198 16.75 8.87 -2.89
N LYS A 199 16.35 8.36 -1.73
CA LYS A 199 15.59 9.09 -0.72
C LYS A 199 16.31 10.32 -0.19
N ARG A 200 17.64 10.25 -0.08
CA ARG A 200 18.45 11.37 0.37
C ARG A 200 18.25 12.60 -0.52
N LEU A 201 18.10 12.41 -1.84
CA LEU A 201 17.83 13.49 -2.78
C LEU A 201 16.44 14.10 -2.58
N ASP A 202 15.44 13.30 -2.17
CA ASP A 202 14.12 13.81 -1.78
C ASP A 202 14.21 14.64 -0.52
N GLN A 203 15.00 14.21 0.46
CA GLN A 203 15.26 14.96 1.70
C GLN A 203 15.99 16.26 1.41
N GLU A 204 17.02 16.27 0.55
CA GLU A 204 17.74 17.50 0.18
C GLU A 204 16.85 18.51 -0.55
N LYS A 205 15.95 18.04 -1.43
CA LYS A 205 14.98 18.89 -2.15
C LYS A 205 13.74 19.25 -1.33
N GLY A 206 13.53 18.54 -0.23
CA GLY A 206 12.41 18.68 0.68
C GLY A 206 11.03 18.33 0.15
N GLN A 207 10.98 17.58 -0.94
CA GLN A 207 9.77 17.03 -1.52
C GLN A 207 10.10 15.72 -2.24
N THR A 208 9.27 14.70 -2.03
CA THR A 208 9.35 13.45 -2.78
C THR A 208 8.38 13.43 -3.97
N GLN A 209 8.77 12.71 -5.03
CA GLN A 209 7.89 12.35 -6.15
C GLN A 209 7.36 10.92 -6.02
N ARG A 210 7.75 10.19 -4.97
CA ARG A 210 7.27 8.84 -4.68
C ARG A 210 5.77 8.85 -4.44
N ASN A 211 5.10 7.79 -4.84
CA ASN A 211 3.69 7.57 -4.56
C ASN A 211 3.47 6.64 -3.38
N VAL A 212 4.48 5.86 -3.01
CA VAL A 212 4.41 4.90 -1.91
C VAL A 212 5.33 5.36 -0.77
N LEU A 213 4.75 5.51 0.42
CA LEU A 213 5.42 6.04 1.61
C LEU A 213 5.36 5.00 2.74
N LEU A 214 6.50 4.72 3.38
CA LEU A 214 6.59 3.79 4.51
C LEU A 214 6.59 4.53 5.85
N CYS A 215 5.65 4.17 6.71
CA CYS A 215 5.55 4.60 8.09
C CYS A 215 5.85 3.42 9.03
N LYS A 216 6.89 3.53 9.85
CA LYS A 216 7.13 2.58 10.94
C LYS A 216 6.35 3.01 12.18
N VAL A 217 5.42 2.15 12.62
CA VAL A 217 4.62 2.32 13.84
C VAL A 217 5.33 1.61 14.97
N VAL A 218 6.01 2.38 15.81
CA VAL A 218 6.92 1.89 16.84
C VAL A 218 6.36 2.15 18.23
N GLY A 219 6.39 1.14 19.10
CA GLY A 219 5.96 1.29 20.48
C GLY A 219 6.06 0.00 21.28
N ALA A 220 5.84 0.11 22.60
CA ALA A 220 5.84 -1.04 23.51
C ALA A 220 4.74 -2.06 23.15
N ARG A 221 4.82 -3.28 23.72
CA ARG A 221 3.73 -4.25 23.61
C ARG A 221 2.48 -3.69 24.34
N GLY A 222 1.30 -3.83 23.73
CA GLY A 222 0.03 -3.45 24.37
C GLY A 222 -0.41 -1.98 24.19
N VAL A 223 0.40 -1.15 23.54
CA VAL A 223 0.04 0.27 23.25
C VAL A 223 -0.97 0.42 22.10
N GLY A 224 -1.46 -0.67 21.51
CA GLY A 224 -2.51 -0.61 20.48
C GLY A 224 -2.03 -0.41 19.04
N LYS A 225 -0.76 -0.71 18.72
CA LYS A 225 -0.22 -0.61 17.34
C LYS A 225 -1.04 -1.36 16.30
N SER A 226 -1.39 -2.62 16.56
CA SER A 226 -2.18 -3.42 15.62
C SER A 226 -3.57 -2.83 15.40
N ALA A 227 -4.20 -2.27 16.45
CA ALA A 227 -5.48 -1.59 16.33
C ALA A 227 -5.37 -0.29 15.51
N PHE A 228 -4.24 0.42 15.58
CA PHE A 228 -3.94 1.58 14.74
C PHE A 228 -3.82 1.21 13.27
N LEU A 229 -3.14 0.09 12.95
CA LEU A 229 -3.09 -0.46 11.59
C LEU A 229 -4.49 -0.84 11.08
N GLN A 230 -5.28 -1.53 11.88
CA GLN A 230 -6.64 -1.93 11.47
C GLN A 230 -7.58 -0.73 11.31
N ALA A 231 -7.44 0.31 12.15
CA ALA A 231 -8.19 1.55 12.00
C ALA A 231 -7.86 2.29 10.69
N PHE A 232 -6.63 2.18 10.19
CA PHE A 232 -6.24 2.72 8.89
C PHE A 232 -6.98 2.06 7.72
N LEU A 233 -7.34 0.79 7.88
CA LEU A 233 -8.15 0.04 6.92
C LEU A 233 -9.66 0.26 7.11
N GLY A 234 -10.07 1.18 7.99
CA GLY A 234 -11.47 1.50 8.25
C GLY A 234 -12.17 0.55 9.25
N ARG A 235 -11.42 -0.28 9.99
CA ARG A 235 -11.99 -1.26 10.92
C ARG A 235 -12.12 -0.73 12.32
N SER A 236 -13.22 -1.11 12.98
CA SER A 236 -13.41 -0.83 14.41
C SER A 236 -12.80 -1.91 15.29
N LEU A 237 -12.51 -1.57 16.55
CA LEU A 237 -12.03 -2.49 17.59
C LEU A 237 -12.88 -3.78 17.74
N ARG A 238 -14.19 -3.72 17.43
CA ARG A 238 -15.08 -4.88 17.50
C ARG A 238 -14.79 -5.90 16.39
N GLY A 239 -14.51 -5.43 15.17
CA GLY A 239 -14.16 -6.30 14.04
C GLY A 239 -12.75 -6.90 14.17
N THR A 240 -11.83 -6.23 14.86
CA THR A 240 -10.47 -6.74 15.08
C THR A 240 -10.43 -7.95 16.03
N ARG A 241 -11.46 -8.17 16.85
CA ARG A 241 -11.56 -9.33 17.76
C ARG A 241 -11.86 -10.65 17.06
N GLU A 242 -12.17 -10.65 15.76
CA GLU A 242 -12.39 -11.87 14.98
C GLU A 242 -11.07 -12.51 14.51
N PHE A 243 -9.96 -11.77 14.52
CA PHE A 243 -8.66 -12.19 13.98
C PHE A 243 -7.61 -12.47 15.07
N VAL A 244 -8.00 -13.05 16.20
CA VAL A 244 -7.16 -13.15 17.43
C VAL A 244 -5.85 -13.94 17.23
N GLU A 245 -5.82 -14.85 16.26
CA GLU A 245 -4.67 -15.75 16.01
C GLU A 245 -3.69 -15.24 14.95
N GLU A 246 -4.14 -14.36 14.03
CA GLU A 246 -3.34 -13.85 12.91
C GLU A 246 -3.01 -12.37 13.09
N ARG A 247 -1.74 -12.01 12.92
CA ARG A 247 -1.26 -10.63 13.06
C ARG A 247 -0.58 -10.18 11.78
N ALA A 248 -1.21 -9.25 11.08
CA ALA A 248 -0.54 -8.53 10.01
C ALA A 248 0.50 -7.56 10.58
N ILE A 249 1.71 -7.64 10.02
CA ILE A 249 2.80 -6.70 10.31
C ILE A 249 2.61 -5.40 9.50
N TYR A 250 1.91 -5.49 8.38
CA TYR A 250 1.69 -4.37 7.47
C TYR A 250 0.21 -4.01 7.36
N ALA A 251 -0.07 -2.75 7.06
CA ALA A 251 -1.36 -2.31 6.55
C ALA A 251 -1.11 -1.23 5.49
N ILE A 252 -1.77 -1.32 4.34
CA ILE A 252 -1.62 -0.37 3.24
C ILE A 252 -2.99 0.16 2.81
N ASN A 253 -3.05 1.46 2.55
CA ASN A 253 -4.22 2.13 2.00
C ASN A 253 -3.78 3.46 1.36
N THR A 254 -4.69 4.15 0.67
CA THR A 254 -4.44 5.48 0.12
C THR A 254 -4.84 6.60 1.07
N VAL A 255 -4.14 7.72 0.94
CA VAL A 255 -4.36 8.96 1.69
C VAL A 255 -4.20 10.15 0.77
N GLN A 256 -5.03 11.17 0.97
CA GLN A 256 -4.98 12.41 0.20
C GLN A 256 -4.01 13.39 0.86
N VAL A 257 -2.96 13.79 0.14
CA VAL A 257 -1.95 14.75 0.59
C VAL A 257 -1.86 15.88 -0.44
N ASN A 258 -2.24 17.11 -0.04
CA ASN A 258 -2.25 18.28 -0.92
C ASN A 258 -2.98 18.06 -2.27
N GLY A 259 -4.09 17.29 -2.24
CA GLY A 259 -4.88 16.96 -3.43
C GLY A 259 -4.28 15.86 -4.32
N GLN A 260 -3.18 15.22 -3.89
CA GLN A 260 -2.63 14.04 -4.53
C GLN A 260 -2.92 12.79 -3.70
N GLU A 261 -3.33 11.72 -4.36
CA GLU A 261 -3.43 10.42 -3.73
C GLU A 261 -2.05 9.79 -3.58
N LYS A 262 -1.75 9.28 -2.38
CA LYS A 262 -0.51 8.57 -2.05
C LYS A 262 -0.84 7.27 -1.34
N TYR A 263 -0.08 6.23 -1.58
CA TYR A 263 -0.11 5.00 -0.78
C TYR A 263 0.72 5.20 0.48
N LEU A 264 0.14 4.86 1.63
CA LEU A 264 0.84 4.82 2.91
C LEU A 264 0.88 3.38 3.40
N ILE A 265 2.09 2.86 3.63
CA ILE A 265 2.32 1.56 4.26
C ILE A 265 2.60 1.82 5.73
N LEU A 266 1.80 1.24 6.61
CA LEU A 266 2.06 1.16 8.04
C LEU A 266 2.75 -0.17 8.33
N CYS A 267 3.90 -0.14 9.00
CA CYS A 267 4.66 -1.30 9.43
C CYS A 267 4.71 -1.32 10.96
N GLU A 268 4.11 -2.31 11.59
CA GLU A 268 4.18 -2.49 13.05
C GLU A 268 5.57 -2.97 13.45
N VAL A 269 6.23 -2.23 14.34
CA VAL A 269 7.57 -2.53 14.83
C VAL A 269 7.57 -2.47 16.36
N SER A 270 8.16 -3.47 17.01
CA SER A 270 8.37 -3.42 18.45
C SER A 270 9.51 -2.47 18.77
N ALA A 271 9.34 -1.61 19.78
CA ALA A 271 10.42 -0.69 20.15
C ALA A 271 11.69 -1.43 20.62
N ASP A 272 11.54 -2.62 21.22
CA ASP A 272 12.67 -3.48 21.62
C ASP A 272 13.53 -3.90 20.42
N SER A 273 12.90 -4.22 19.27
CA SER A 273 13.63 -4.57 18.05
C SER A 273 14.51 -3.42 17.55
N LEU A 274 14.04 -2.18 17.67
CA LEU A 274 14.82 -1.00 17.31
C LEU A 274 15.92 -0.69 18.33
N LEU A 275 15.86 -1.20 19.55
CA LEU A 275 16.92 -1.02 20.54
C LEU A 275 18.00 -2.12 20.49
N ALA A 276 17.87 -3.11 19.60
CA ALA A 276 18.85 -4.17 19.39
C ALA A 276 20.13 -3.66 18.66
N THR A 277 21.08 -4.57 18.41
CA THR A 277 22.44 -4.24 17.93
C THR A 277 22.50 -3.85 16.44
N ALA A 278 21.51 -4.23 15.62
CA ALA A 278 21.43 -3.88 14.19
C ALA A 278 19.97 -3.62 13.75
N PRO A 279 19.37 -2.50 14.20
CA PRO A 279 17.97 -2.21 13.93
C PRO A 279 17.78 -1.61 12.53
N ASP A 280 16.81 -2.10 11.77
CA ASP A 280 16.32 -1.37 10.60
C ASP A 280 15.35 -0.27 11.06
N ALA A 281 15.86 0.94 11.22
CA ALA A 281 15.06 2.12 11.55
C ALA A 281 14.59 2.90 10.32
N THR A 282 14.91 2.45 9.10
CA THR A 282 14.67 3.21 7.87
C THR A 282 13.17 3.27 7.53
N CYS A 283 12.62 4.47 7.36
CA CYS A 283 11.23 4.71 6.96
C CYS A 283 11.04 6.18 6.55
N ASP A 284 10.00 6.51 5.79
CA ASP A 284 9.69 7.87 5.33
C ASP A 284 9.12 8.75 6.45
N VAL A 285 8.47 8.13 7.44
CA VAL A 285 8.02 8.77 8.68
C VAL A 285 8.02 7.74 9.80
N ALA A 286 8.35 8.15 11.03
CA ALA A 286 8.24 7.32 12.22
C ALA A 286 7.02 7.75 13.05
N CYS A 287 6.13 6.81 13.32
CA CYS A 287 5.00 6.96 14.24
C CYS A 287 5.39 6.34 15.59
N LEU A 288 5.73 7.17 16.57
CA LEU A 288 6.16 6.76 17.91
C LEU A 288 4.95 6.72 18.83
N MET A 289 4.40 5.52 19.01
CA MET A 289 3.11 5.30 19.63
C MET A 289 3.24 4.82 21.07
N PHE A 290 2.62 5.55 22.00
CA PHE A 290 2.57 5.23 23.42
C PHE A 290 1.12 5.22 23.91
N ASP A 291 0.87 4.66 25.08
CA ASP A 291 -0.46 4.60 25.71
C ASP A 291 -0.61 5.78 26.67
N GLY A 292 -1.59 6.65 26.42
CA GLY A 292 -1.83 7.82 27.26
C GLY A 292 -2.24 7.47 28.69
N SER A 293 -2.76 6.26 28.90
CA SER A 293 -3.14 5.72 30.21
C SER A 293 -2.00 4.99 30.94
N ASP A 294 -0.93 4.61 30.22
CA ASP A 294 0.28 3.97 30.78
C ASP A 294 1.51 4.89 30.63
N PRO A 295 1.88 5.60 31.70
CA PRO A 295 2.99 6.55 31.68
C PRO A 295 4.36 5.92 31.39
N GLY A 296 4.54 4.62 31.60
CA GLY A 296 5.80 3.92 31.33
C GLY A 296 6.07 3.73 29.84
N SER A 297 5.02 3.65 29.03
CA SER A 297 5.11 3.37 27.59
C SER A 297 5.82 4.47 26.79
N PHE A 298 5.76 5.73 27.24
CA PHE A 298 6.38 6.87 26.57
C PHE A 298 7.92 6.83 26.61
N ALA A 299 8.51 6.38 27.72
CA ALA A 299 9.96 6.38 27.91
C ALA A 299 10.68 5.53 26.85
N LEU A 300 10.03 4.46 26.41
CA LEU A 300 10.56 3.57 25.37
C LEU A 300 10.58 4.27 24.01
N CYS A 301 9.49 4.94 23.62
CA CYS A 301 9.41 5.75 22.40
C CYS A 301 10.45 6.89 22.39
N ALA A 302 10.62 7.58 23.51
CA ALA A 302 11.62 8.63 23.66
C ALA A 302 13.06 8.09 23.49
N SER A 303 13.33 6.87 23.95
CA SER A 303 14.63 6.21 23.81
C SER A 303 14.92 5.82 22.37
N VAL A 304 13.92 5.28 21.65
CA VAL A 304 14.02 5.00 20.21
C VAL A 304 14.30 6.28 19.43
N TYR A 305 13.55 7.35 19.70
CA TYR A 305 13.74 8.65 19.05
C TYR A 305 15.18 9.16 19.19
N LYS A 306 15.70 9.19 20.43
CA LYS A 306 17.06 9.66 20.71
C LYS A 306 18.13 8.85 19.98
N ARG A 307 17.90 7.55 19.81
CA ARG A 307 18.87 6.64 19.20
C ARG A 307 18.87 6.69 17.67
N HIS A 308 17.70 6.85 17.05
CA HIS A 308 17.55 6.63 15.59
C HIS A 308 17.03 7.81 14.79
N TYR A 309 16.36 8.76 15.42
CA TYR A 309 15.63 9.81 14.70
C TYR A 309 15.98 11.23 15.16
N MET A 310 16.94 11.35 16.06
CA MET A 310 17.37 12.65 16.62
C MET A 310 18.15 13.50 15.60
N ASP A 311 18.68 12.89 14.55
CA ASP A 311 19.38 13.58 13.45
C ASP A 311 18.45 14.43 12.56
N GLY A 312 17.14 14.24 12.68
CA GLY A 312 16.11 15.00 11.96
C GLY A 312 15.93 14.59 10.50
N GLN A 313 16.58 13.51 10.02
CA GLN A 313 16.42 13.06 8.63
C GLN A 313 15.06 12.42 8.37
N THR A 314 14.51 11.75 9.38
CA THR A 314 13.21 11.08 9.33
C THR A 314 12.22 11.85 10.21
N PRO A 315 11.14 12.41 9.63
CA PRO A 315 10.06 13.04 10.38
C PRO A 315 9.47 12.07 11.42
N CYS A 316 9.23 12.58 12.63
CA CYS A 316 8.67 11.80 13.73
C CYS A 316 7.39 12.41 14.26
N LEU A 317 6.35 11.59 14.42
CA LEU A 317 5.11 11.97 15.09
C LEU A 317 4.92 11.07 16.32
N PHE A 318 4.80 11.68 17.49
CA PHE A 318 4.36 10.97 18.68
C PHE A 318 2.83 10.83 18.66
N VAL A 319 2.32 9.62 18.93
CA VAL A 319 0.89 9.32 18.98
C VAL A 319 0.53 8.79 20.36
N SER A 320 -0.38 9.48 21.05
CA SER A 320 -0.97 9.05 22.32
C SER A 320 -2.20 8.22 22.02
N SER A 321 -2.06 6.91 22.12
CA SER A 321 -3.14 5.94 21.91
C SER A 321 -4.09 5.88 23.11
N LYS A 322 -5.25 5.22 22.89
CA LYS A 322 -6.32 5.04 23.89
C LYS A 322 -6.76 6.38 24.49
N ALA A 323 -6.85 7.42 23.65
CA ALA A 323 -7.25 8.76 24.07
C ALA A 323 -8.70 8.84 24.60
N ASP A 324 -9.47 7.76 24.50
CA ASP A 324 -10.77 7.55 25.15
C ASP A 324 -10.66 7.22 26.64
N LEU A 325 -9.48 6.77 27.11
CA LEU A 325 -9.20 6.50 28.51
C LEU A 325 -8.64 7.75 29.21
N PRO A 326 -8.85 7.88 30.54
CA PRO A 326 -8.26 8.96 31.30
C PRO A 326 -6.73 8.90 31.24
N GLU A 327 -6.11 10.07 31.11
CA GLU A 327 -4.64 10.19 31.10
C GLU A 327 -4.04 9.65 32.39
N GLY A 328 -2.99 8.83 32.25
CA GLY A 328 -2.24 8.30 33.37
C GLY A 328 -1.46 9.41 34.09
N ILE A 329 -1.18 9.21 35.38
CA ILE A 329 -0.39 10.15 36.17
C ILE A 329 1.05 10.11 35.67
N SER A 330 1.50 11.20 35.05
CA SER A 330 2.87 11.29 34.52
C SER A 330 3.91 11.10 35.63
N PRO A 331 4.92 10.23 35.46
CA PRO A 331 6.00 10.05 36.42
C PRO A 331 6.84 11.34 36.52
N PRO A 332 7.63 11.50 37.60
CA PRO A 332 8.55 12.64 37.72
C PRO A 332 9.52 12.65 36.53
N GLY A 333 9.43 13.69 35.69
CA GLY A 333 10.20 13.79 34.44
C GLY A 333 9.60 14.79 33.44
N LEU A 334 10.09 14.75 32.20
CA LEU A 334 9.54 15.54 31.09
C LEU A 334 8.24 14.90 30.60
N SER A 335 7.15 15.67 30.56
CA SER A 335 5.90 15.22 29.94
C SER A 335 6.09 14.99 28.43
N PRO A 336 5.26 14.14 27.78
CA PRO A 336 5.34 13.92 26.33
C PRO A 336 5.29 15.22 25.51
N THR A 337 4.43 16.16 25.92
CA THR A 337 4.32 17.47 25.28
C THR A 337 5.58 18.32 25.44
N GLU A 338 6.19 18.33 26.63
CA GLU A 338 7.43 19.08 26.87
C GLU A 338 8.63 18.45 26.15
N PHE A 339 8.66 17.11 26.07
CA PHE A 339 9.65 16.38 25.29
C PHE A 339 9.58 16.77 23.80
N CYS A 340 8.39 16.71 23.18
CA CYS A 340 8.21 17.12 21.79
C CYS A 340 8.65 18.57 21.57
N ARG A 341 8.26 19.48 22.47
CA ARG A 341 8.66 20.90 22.39
C ARG A 341 10.18 21.07 22.43
N ARG A 342 10.87 20.41 23.36
CA ARG A 342 12.33 20.47 23.50
C ARG A 342 13.06 19.95 22.26
N HIS A 343 12.49 18.95 21.61
CA HIS A 343 13.05 18.33 20.40
C HIS A 343 12.50 18.92 19.09
N ARG A 344 11.73 20.01 19.14
CA ARG A 344 11.10 20.65 17.96
C ARG A 344 10.28 19.66 17.13
N LEU A 345 9.55 18.80 17.82
CA LEU A 345 8.61 17.84 17.23
C LEU A 345 7.18 18.35 17.37
N PRO A 346 6.26 17.93 16.47
CA PRO A 346 4.84 18.14 16.68
C PRO A 346 4.36 17.66 18.05
N ALA A 347 3.40 18.38 18.64
CA ALA A 347 2.74 17.92 19.87
C ALA A 347 2.15 16.51 19.66
N PRO A 348 2.17 15.63 20.69
CA PRO A 348 1.63 14.29 20.59
C PRO A 348 0.19 14.30 20.06
N ALA A 349 -0.07 13.53 19.01
CA ALA A 349 -1.39 13.43 18.42
C ALA A 349 -2.25 12.43 19.24
N PRO A 350 -3.41 12.83 19.77
CA PRO A 350 -4.31 11.89 20.43
C PRO A 350 -4.95 10.97 19.39
N PHE A 351 -5.05 9.68 19.72
CA PHE A 351 -5.67 8.68 18.88
C PHE A 351 -6.50 7.70 19.71
N SER A 352 -7.71 7.41 19.25
CA SER A 352 -8.51 6.31 19.75
C SER A 352 -9.23 5.61 18.61
N CYS A 353 -9.37 4.29 18.74
CA CYS A 353 -10.23 3.48 17.89
C CYS A 353 -11.70 3.52 18.35
N VAL A 354 -12.01 4.22 19.46
CA VAL A 354 -13.34 4.47 20.00
C VAL A 354 -13.67 5.95 19.74
N GLY A 355 -14.61 6.22 18.84
CA GLY A 355 -15.00 7.59 18.51
C GLY A 355 -15.24 7.82 17.01
N PRO A 356 -15.40 9.08 16.58
CA PRO A 356 -15.74 9.39 15.19
C PRO A 356 -14.56 9.15 14.24
N ALA A 357 -14.79 8.34 13.20
CA ALA A 357 -13.78 7.91 12.21
C ALA A 357 -13.03 9.06 11.51
N LYS A 358 -13.61 10.26 11.48
CA LYS A 358 -12.96 11.44 10.90
C LYS A 358 -11.74 11.92 11.69
N LEU A 359 -11.74 11.78 13.01
CA LEU A 359 -10.60 12.16 13.86
C LEU A 359 -9.46 11.14 13.75
N SER A 360 -9.79 9.85 13.64
CA SER A 360 -8.79 8.80 13.42
C SER A 360 -8.16 8.89 12.02
N ALA A 361 -8.89 9.33 10.99
CA ALA A 361 -8.33 9.51 9.65
C ALA A 361 -7.25 10.60 9.55
N ALA A 362 -7.37 11.68 10.34
CA ALA A 362 -6.50 12.84 10.27
C ALA A 362 -5.02 12.53 10.61
N VAL A 363 -4.78 11.55 11.50
CA VAL A 363 -3.41 11.15 11.87
C VAL A 363 -2.67 10.51 10.69
N PHE A 364 -3.36 9.74 9.85
CA PHE A 364 -2.76 9.08 8.70
C PHE A 364 -2.43 10.09 7.59
N THR A 365 -3.34 11.04 7.32
CA THR A 365 -3.06 12.17 6.44
C THR A 365 -1.86 12.98 6.93
N ARG A 366 -1.75 13.21 8.24
CA ARG A 366 -0.61 13.92 8.83
C ARG A 366 0.70 13.16 8.67
N LEU A 367 0.71 11.85 8.94
CA LEU A 367 1.89 11.00 8.75
C LEU A 367 2.35 11.02 7.29
N ALA A 368 1.42 10.87 6.34
CA ALA A 368 1.75 10.91 4.92
C ALA A 368 2.20 12.30 4.45
N ALA A 369 1.61 13.38 4.96
CA ALA A 369 2.07 14.73 4.67
C ALA A 369 3.50 14.97 5.20
N MET A 370 3.82 14.48 6.39
CA MET A 370 5.17 14.56 6.96
C MET A 370 6.17 13.74 6.14
N ALA A 371 5.80 12.54 5.68
CA ALA A 371 6.62 11.71 4.80
C ALA A 371 6.83 12.37 3.42
N ALA A 372 5.79 12.96 2.83
CA ALA A 372 5.88 13.60 1.52
C ALA A 372 6.64 14.94 1.54
N PHE A 373 6.54 15.69 2.65
CA PHE A 373 7.12 17.01 2.83
C PHE A 373 7.87 17.16 4.17
N PRO A 374 9.03 16.50 4.36
CA PRO A 374 9.77 16.49 5.63
C PRO A 374 10.13 17.88 6.20
N HIS A 375 10.35 18.87 5.32
CA HIS A 375 10.72 20.24 5.70
C HIS A 375 9.54 21.06 6.20
N LEU A 376 8.33 20.77 5.73
CA LEU A 376 7.12 21.47 6.18
C LEU A 376 6.70 21.03 7.58
N ALA A 377 6.99 19.77 7.95
CA ALA A 377 6.75 19.25 9.29
C ALA A 377 7.47 20.08 10.38
N HIS A 378 8.67 20.58 10.08
CA HIS A 378 9.43 21.47 10.98
C HIS A 378 8.84 22.89 11.04
N ARG A 379 8.08 23.32 10.03
CA ARG A 379 7.60 24.71 9.88
C ARG A 379 6.18 24.93 10.42
N GLU A 380 5.33 23.90 10.43
CA GLU A 380 3.99 23.96 11.06
C GLU A 380 4.05 24.28 12.57
N LEU A 381 5.20 24.04 13.21
CA LEU A 381 5.49 24.42 14.59
C LEU A 381 5.49 25.93 14.83
N HIS A 382 5.70 26.76 13.80
CA HIS A 382 5.82 28.21 13.93
C HIS A 382 4.55 28.99 13.61
N THR A 383 3.67 28.47 12.74
CA THR A 383 2.58 29.27 12.15
C THR A 383 1.24 29.13 12.86
N THR A 384 0.92 27.97 13.43
CA THR A 384 -0.44 27.70 13.94
C THR A 384 -0.69 28.22 15.35
N SER A 385 0.31 28.28 16.23
CA SER A 385 0.09 28.75 17.62
C SER A 385 0.25 30.26 17.80
N PHE A 386 1.04 30.92 16.96
CA PHE A 386 1.38 32.34 17.15
C PHE A 386 0.27 33.25 16.63
N TRP A 387 -0.16 33.07 15.37
CA TRP A 387 -1.17 33.94 14.77
C TRP A 387 -2.56 33.75 15.37
N LEU A 388 -2.98 32.52 15.67
CA LEU A 388 -4.26 32.26 16.33
C LEU A 388 -4.35 32.86 17.74
N ARG A 389 -3.25 32.87 18.51
CA ARG A 389 -3.22 33.50 19.84
C ARG A 389 -3.19 35.03 19.75
N VAL A 390 -2.50 35.58 18.76
CA VAL A 390 -2.45 37.03 18.53
C VAL A 390 -3.79 37.56 18.03
N THR A 391 -4.48 36.84 17.14
CA THR A 391 -5.80 37.26 16.64
C THR A 391 -6.88 37.12 17.70
N LEU A 392 -6.93 36.03 18.47
CA LEU A 392 -7.86 35.88 19.60
C LEU A 392 -7.60 36.92 20.70
N GLY A 393 -6.34 37.24 21.00
CA GLY A 393 -5.97 38.27 21.96
C GLY A 393 -6.36 39.69 21.51
N ALA A 394 -6.13 40.01 20.23
CA ALA A 394 -6.48 41.31 19.66
C ALA A 394 -8.00 41.53 19.57
N ILE A 395 -8.77 40.49 19.19
CA ILE A 395 -10.23 40.55 19.14
C ILE A 395 -10.81 40.66 20.56
N GLY A 396 -10.27 39.93 21.54
CA GLY A 396 -10.67 40.04 22.94
C GLY A 396 -10.45 41.44 23.51
N ALA A 397 -9.28 42.04 23.26
CA ALA A 397 -8.95 43.39 23.71
C ALA A 397 -9.87 44.46 23.09
N ALA A 398 -10.19 44.34 21.80
CA ALA A 398 -11.08 45.26 21.10
C ALA A 398 -12.51 45.20 21.66
N ILE A 399 -13.03 44.01 21.96
CA ILE A 399 -14.37 43.83 22.54
C ILE A 399 -14.43 44.43 23.94
N THR A 400 -13.40 44.22 24.77
CA THR A 400 -13.34 44.85 26.10
C THR A 400 -13.25 46.37 26.03
N ALA A 401 -12.52 46.93 25.06
CA ALA A 401 -12.40 48.38 24.88
C ALA A 401 -13.73 49.01 24.42
N VAL A 402 -14.45 48.36 23.51
CA VAL A 402 -15.76 48.84 23.03
C VAL A 402 -16.82 48.75 24.13
N LEU A 403 -16.85 47.67 24.90
CA LEU A 403 -17.79 47.52 26.01
C LEU A 403 -17.51 48.52 27.15
N SER A 404 -16.24 48.74 27.49
CA SER A 404 -15.87 49.72 28.52
C SER A 404 -16.12 51.17 28.08
N PHE A 405 -15.88 51.49 26.80
CA PHE A 405 -16.24 52.80 26.25
C PHE A 405 -17.76 53.04 26.20
N SER A 406 -18.53 52.00 25.87
CA SER A 406 -20.00 52.07 25.84
C SER A 406 -20.60 52.24 27.24
N LEU A 407 -20.07 51.52 28.23
CA LEU A 407 -20.42 51.67 29.65
C LEU A 407 -20.05 53.06 30.18
N TYR A 408 -18.87 53.58 29.83
CA TYR A 408 -18.46 54.94 30.20
C TYR A 408 -19.41 55.99 29.62
N ARG A 409 -19.79 55.88 28.34
CA ARG A 409 -20.76 56.78 27.71
C ARG A 409 -22.15 56.71 28.34
N ALA A 410 -22.60 55.52 28.74
CA ALA A 410 -23.88 55.35 29.42
C ALA A 410 -23.89 56.01 30.80
N LEU A 411 -22.80 55.88 31.56
CA LEU A 411 -22.66 56.49 32.89
C LEU A 411 -22.52 58.02 32.85
N VAL A 412 -21.86 58.57 31.83
CA VAL A 412 -21.72 60.04 31.65
C VAL A 412 -23.03 60.69 31.19
N LYS A 413 -23.91 59.97 30.48
CA LYS A 413 -25.24 60.47 30.08
C LYS A 413 -26.29 60.40 31.19
N SER A 414 -25.98 59.74 32.31
CA SER A 414 -26.85 59.49 33.45
C SER A 414 -26.61 60.47 34.63
N ARG A 415 -25.83 61.53 34.43
CA ARG A 415 -25.56 62.57 35.43
C ARG A 415 -26.13 63.91 35.01
#